data_AF-A0A968RGV9-F1
#
_entry.id   AF-A0A968RGV9-F1
#
_cell.length_a   1.000
_cell.length_b   1.000
_cell.length_c   1.000
_cell.angle_alpha   90.00
_cell.angle_beta   90.00
_cell.angle_gamma   90.00
#
_symmetry.space_group_name_H-M   'P 1'
#
loop_
_entity.id
_entity.type
_entity.pdbx_description
1 polymer ?
#
loop_
_entity_poly.entity_id
_entity_poly.type
_entity_poly.pdbx_seq_one_letter_code
_entity_poly.pdbx_strand_id
1 'polypeptide(L)'
;FRREIFEAVGTFDPALDVGTATRGGGDIEMFHRILAKGYSTFYEPRAFVWHVHRRSSDALSKQLRDNGLGFGSYLLTCDRNRTVDRRELIHFAVVHWLNEWLLKRLRYPGWFPRKLIVSELLGALQSPFAYRKAQLQARRLTAIPEPETEMQEVEQQVIAGGVQ
;
A
#
# COMPACT_ATOMS: atom_id res chain seq x y z
N PHE A 1 -13.39 -8.17 -5.04
CA PHE A 1 -13.75 -8.51 -3.64
C PHE A 1 -15.26 -8.66 -3.55
N ARG A 2 -15.76 -9.54 -2.66
CA ARG A 2 -17.20 -9.54 -2.33
C ARG A 2 -17.51 -8.27 -1.53
N ARG A 3 -18.66 -7.64 -1.78
CA ARG A 3 -19.05 -6.37 -1.13
C ARG A 3 -19.03 -6.48 0.40
N GLU A 4 -19.56 -7.58 0.93
CA GLU A 4 -19.62 -7.91 2.36
C GLU A 4 -18.25 -7.89 3.08
N ILE A 5 -17.15 -8.12 2.35
CA ILE A 5 -15.81 -8.07 2.94
C ILE A 5 -15.47 -6.66 3.39
N PHE A 6 -15.88 -5.62 2.67
CA PHE A 6 -15.58 -4.24 3.05
C PHE A 6 -16.31 -3.81 4.33
N GLU A 7 -17.48 -4.38 4.60
CA GLU A 7 -18.18 -4.19 5.87
C GLU A 7 -17.45 -4.91 7.02
N ALA A 8 -16.90 -6.09 6.76
CA ALA A 8 -16.23 -6.90 7.77
C ALA A 8 -14.79 -6.45 8.10
N VAL A 9 -14.01 -6.04 7.09
CA VAL A 9 -12.57 -5.73 7.24
C VAL A 9 -12.23 -4.25 7.02
N GLY A 10 -13.19 -3.44 6.57
CA GLY A 10 -12.98 -2.06 6.16
C GLY A 10 -12.49 -1.93 4.72
N THR A 11 -12.36 -0.68 4.25
CA THR A 11 -11.89 -0.34 2.91
C THR A 11 -10.35 -0.32 2.83
N PHE A 12 -9.81 -0.03 1.65
CA PHE A 12 -8.37 0.14 1.44
C PHE A 12 -7.81 1.29 2.28
N ASP A 13 -6.58 1.14 2.77
CA ASP A 13 -5.87 2.25 3.43
C ASP A 13 -5.36 3.23 2.35
N PRO A 14 -5.89 4.47 2.28
CA PRO A 14 -5.47 5.43 1.26
C PRO A 14 -3.98 5.76 1.34
N ALA A 15 -3.34 5.59 2.50
CA ALA A 15 -1.91 5.82 2.66
C ALA A 15 -1.03 4.74 1.98
N LEU A 16 -1.62 3.65 1.48
CA LEU A 16 -0.93 2.60 0.71
C LEU A 16 -1.27 2.65 -0.78
N ASP A 17 -1.98 3.68 -1.25
CA ASP A 17 -2.28 3.85 -2.66
C ASP A 17 -1.03 4.21 -3.47
N VAL A 18 -1.03 3.77 -4.74
CA VAL A 18 0.08 4.00 -5.69
C VAL A 18 0.37 5.48 -5.96
N GLY A 19 -0.63 6.36 -5.78
CA GLY A 19 -0.50 7.81 -5.92
C GLY A 19 0.13 8.51 -4.71
N THR A 20 0.40 7.79 -3.62
CA THR A 20 0.92 8.38 -2.37
C THR A 20 2.42 8.20 -2.19
N ALA A 21 2.94 8.71 -1.07
CA ALA A 21 4.36 8.59 -0.75
C ALA A 21 4.83 7.14 -0.61
N THR A 22 3.97 6.17 -0.28
CA THR A 22 4.31 4.74 -0.17
C THR A 22 4.34 4.01 -1.52
N ARG A 23 3.70 4.58 -2.55
CA ARG A 23 3.68 4.09 -3.93
C ARG A 23 3.16 2.65 -4.07
N GLY A 24 2.37 2.17 -3.12
CA GLY A 24 1.70 0.88 -3.19
C GLY A 24 1.69 0.13 -1.85
N GLY A 25 1.23 -1.13 -1.91
CA GLY A 25 1.11 -2.04 -0.77
C GLY A 25 -0.32 -2.21 -0.25
N GLY A 26 -1.31 -1.50 -0.80
CA GLY A 26 -2.71 -1.58 -0.33
C GLY A 26 -3.39 -2.90 -0.66
N ASP A 27 -3.02 -3.55 -1.75
CA ASP A 27 -3.55 -4.85 -2.17
C ASP A 27 -3.08 -5.99 -1.25
N ILE A 28 -1.77 -6.08 -0.98
CA ILE A 28 -1.22 -7.08 -0.05
C ILE A 28 -1.72 -6.84 1.38
N GLU A 29 -1.87 -5.59 1.79
CA GLU A 29 -2.44 -5.25 3.09
C GLU A 29 -3.90 -5.69 3.21
N MET A 30 -4.73 -5.43 2.19
CA MET A 30 -6.12 -5.88 2.16
C MET A 30 -6.21 -7.42 2.19
N PHE A 31 -5.38 -8.13 1.41
CA PHE A 31 -5.34 -9.59 1.46
C PHE A 31 -4.93 -10.13 2.82
N HIS A 32 -3.89 -9.55 3.43
CA HIS A 32 -3.49 -9.91 4.79
C HIS A 32 -4.63 -9.71 5.78
N ARG A 33 -5.30 -8.56 5.74
CA ARG A 33 -6.40 -8.24 6.66
C ARG A 33 -7.57 -9.22 6.52
N ILE A 34 -7.90 -9.62 5.30
CA ILE A 34 -8.90 -10.65 4.99
C ILE A 34 -8.52 -11.99 5.64
N LEU A 35 -7.28 -12.44 5.41
CA LEU A 35 -6.78 -13.70 5.98
C LEU A 35 -6.70 -13.66 7.51
N ALA A 36 -6.25 -12.54 8.08
CA ALA A 36 -6.16 -12.35 9.54
C ALA A 36 -7.53 -12.38 10.23
N LYS A 37 -8.62 -12.05 9.50
CA LYS A 37 -10.00 -12.18 9.98
C LYS A 37 -10.63 -13.57 9.73
N GLY A 38 -9.85 -14.54 9.24
CA GLY A 38 -10.31 -15.92 9.02
C GLY A 38 -11.07 -16.15 7.71
N TYR A 39 -11.10 -15.17 6.81
CA TYR A 39 -11.62 -15.37 5.47
C TYR A 39 -10.59 -16.05 4.58
N SER A 40 -11.03 -16.51 3.41
CA SER A 40 -10.16 -17.18 2.44
C SER A 40 -10.04 -16.38 1.14
N THR A 41 -8.89 -16.53 0.49
CA THR A 41 -8.68 -16.08 -0.88
C THR A 41 -8.69 -17.28 -1.82
N PHE A 42 -9.19 -17.10 -3.04
CA PHE A 42 -9.21 -18.14 -4.07
C PHE A 42 -8.36 -17.70 -5.23
N TYR A 43 -7.53 -18.61 -5.74
CA TYR A 43 -6.72 -18.40 -6.93
C TYR A 43 -7.42 -19.01 -8.14
N GLU A 44 -7.75 -18.18 -9.13
CA GLU A 44 -8.35 -18.62 -10.39
C GLU A 44 -7.30 -18.64 -11.50
N PRO A 45 -6.73 -19.81 -11.86
CA PRO A 45 -5.67 -19.91 -12.86
C PRO A 45 -6.14 -19.56 -14.28
N ARG A 46 -7.46 -19.55 -14.56
CA ARG A 46 -8.01 -19.18 -15.87
C ARG A 46 -8.22 -17.68 -16.04
N ALA A 47 -8.04 -16.89 -14.98
CA ALA A 47 -8.13 -15.45 -15.05
C ALA A 47 -6.82 -14.90 -15.64
N PHE A 48 -6.90 -14.26 -16.79
CA PHE A 48 -5.74 -13.65 -17.45
C PHE A 48 -5.77 -12.13 -17.28
N VAL A 49 -4.62 -11.58 -16.91
CA VAL A 49 -4.39 -10.13 -16.81
C VAL A 49 -3.15 -9.78 -17.60
N TRP A 50 -3.26 -8.76 -18.45
CA TRP A 50 -2.14 -8.26 -19.23
C TRP A 50 -1.27 -7.33 -18.38
N HIS A 51 -0.06 -7.76 -18.07
CA HIS A 51 0.90 -6.97 -17.30
C HIS A 51 2.03 -6.44 -18.19
N VAL A 52 2.14 -5.12 -18.29
CA VAL A 52 3.23 -4.48 -19.03
C VAL A 52 4.52 -4.56 -18.23
N HIS A 53 5.47 -5.36 -18.73
CA HIS A 53 6.80 -5.49 -18.15
C HIS A 53 7.64 -4.23 -18.44
N ARG A 54 8.54 -3.89 -17.52
CA ARG A 54 9.44 -2.75 -17.68
C ARG A 54 10.46 -3.05 -18.77
N ARG A 55 10.63 -2.10 -19.70
CA ARG A 55 11.52 -2.24 -20.87
C ARG A 55 12.96 -1.82 -20.58
N SER A 56 13.22 -1.08 -19.50
CA SER A 56 14.55 -0.58 -19.14
C SER A 56 14.95 -0.99 -17.72
N SER A 57 16.27 -1.08 -17.51
CA SER A 57 16.87 -1.33 -16.20
C SER A 57 16.48 -0.28 -15.17
N ASP A 58 16.39 0.98 -15.59
CA ASP A 58 16.06 2.09 -14.69
C ASP A 58 14.59 2.04 -14.24
N ALA A 59 13.69 1.71 -15.15
CA ALA A 59 12.28 1.52 -14.82
C ALA A 59 12.07 0.31 -13.90
N LEU A 60 12.82 -0.78 -14.11
CA LEU A 60 12.83 -1.94 -13.21
C LEU A 60 13.42 -1.59 -11.84
N SER A 61 14.54 -0.86 -11.80
CA SER A 61 15.17 -0.37 -10.57
C SER A 61 14.22 0.49 -9.75
N LYS A 62 13.52 1.41 -10.40
CA LYS A 62 12.47 2.22 -9.77
C LYS A 62 11.34 1.35 -9.23
N GLN A 63 10.85 0.39 -10.01
CA GLN A 63 9.78 -0.52 -9.56
C GLN A 63 10.21 -1.32 -8.33
N LEU A 64 11.43 -1.86 -8.30
CA LEU A 64 11.91 -2.61 -7.14
C LEU A 64 12.08 -1.74 -5.90
N ARG A 65 12.54 -0.49 -6.07
CA ARG A 65 12.54 0.47 -4.97
C ARG A 65 11.13 0.72 -4.45
N ASP A 66 10.17 0.93 -5.35
CA ASP A 66 8.77 1.17 -4.98
C ASP A 66 8.15 -0.09 -4.32
N ASN A 67 8.53 -1.30 -4.74
CA ASN A 67 8.13 -2.55 -4.10
C ASN A 67 8.67 -2.67 -2.66
N GLY A 68 9.96 -2.39 -2.44
CA GLY A 68 10.55 -2.42 -1.10
C GLY A 68 9.91 -1.39 -0.16
N LEU A 69 9.62 -0.20 -0.70
CA LEU A 69 8.91 0.88 -0.01
C LEU A 69 7.48 0.49 0.38
N GLY A 70 6.72 -0.09 -0.57
CA GLY A 70 5.34 -0.52 -0.35
C GLY A 70 5.26 -1.68 0.64
N PHE A 71 6.14 -2.68 0.52
CA PHE A 71 6.17 -3.81 1.44
C PHE A 71 6.55 -3.40 2.87
N GLY A 72 7.55 -2.52 3.04
CA GLY A 72 7.88 -1.99 4.36
C GLY A 72 6.75 -1.17 4.96
N SER A 73 6.03 -0.40 4.14
CA SER A 73 4.86 0.37 4.57
C SER A 73 3.70 -0.55 5.00
N TYR A 74 3.47 -1.65 4.27
CA TYR A 74 2.53 -2.70 4.65
C TYR A 74 2.84 -3.31 6.02
N LEU A 75 4.10 -3.64 6.32
CA LEU A 75 4.47 -4.17 7.63
C LEU A 75 4.18 -3.17 8.76
N LEU A 76 4.41 -1.88 8.52
CA LEU A 76 4.06 -0.81 9.48
C LEU A 76 2.54 -0.71 9.68
N THR A 77 1.74 -0.94 8.63
CA THR A 77 0.29 -1.02 8.77
C THR A 77 -0.14 -2.22 9.62
N CYS A 78 0.56 -3.35 9.52
CA CYS A 78 0.30 -4.52 10.38
C CYS A 78 0.56 -4.21 11.85
N ASP A 79 1.67 -3.53 12.17
CA ASP A 79 1.99 -3.06 13.53
C ASP A 79 0.90 -2.07 14.03
N ARG A 80 0.53 -1.09 13.20
CA ARG A 80 -0.49 -0.08 13.53
C ARG A 80 -1.86 -0.71 13.82
N ASN A 81 -2.29 -1.62 12.95
CA ASN A 81 -3.61 -2.24 13.04
C ASN A 81 -3.64 -3.42 14.02
N ARG A 82 -2.47 -3.82 14.58
CA ARG A 82 -2.30 -4.97 15.49
C ARG A 82 -2.90 -6.26 14.95
N THR A 83 -2.75 -6.48 13.65
CA THR A 83 -3.23 -7.69 12.97
C THR A 83 -2.36 -8.90 13.28
N VAL A 84 -1.11 -8.67 13.66
CA VAL A 84 -0.11 -9.70 14.04
C VAL A 84 0.58 -9.25 15.33
N ASP A 85 1.03 -10.21 16.14
CA ASP A 85 1.88 -9.91 17.29
C ASP A 85 3.16 -9.17 16.86
N ARG A 86 3.54 -8.16 17.66
CA ARG A 86 4.65 -7.28 17.33
C ARG A 86 5.99 -8.00 17.27
N ARG A 87 6.21 -9.01 18.12
CA ARG A 87 7.46 -9.79 18.14
C ARG A 87 7.58 -10.62 16.88
N GLU A 88 6.50 -11.29 16.49
CA GLU A 88 6.44 -12.08 15.25
C GLU A 88 6.63 -11.20 14.02
N LEU A 89 6.02 -10.02 14.00
CA LEU A 89 6.18 -9.06 12.92
C LEU A 89 7.63 -8.57 12.80
N ILE A 90 8.26 -8.19 13.92
CA ILE A 90 9.67 -7.74 13.93
C ILE A 90 10.60 -8.88 13.53
N HIS A 91 10.35 -10.09 14.05
CA HIS A 91 11.11 -11.28 13.69
C HIS A 91 11.01 -11.55 12.18
N PHE A 92 9.80 -11.52 11.62
CA PHE A 92 9.60 -11.65 10.18
C PHE A 92 10.31 -10.56 9.38
N ALA A 93 10.16 -9.29 9.78
CA ALA A 93 10.75 -8.15 9.10
C ALA A 93 12.28 -8.23 9.07
N VAL A 94 12.91 -8.62 10.19
CA VAL A 94 14.38 -8.63 10.34
C VAL A 94 14.98 -9.92 9.81
N VAL A 95 14.46 -11.08 10.26
CA VAL A 95 15.04 -12.37 9.92
C VAL A 95 14.66 -12.75 8.49
N HIS A 96 13.38 -12.90 8.19
CA HIS A 96 12.95 -13.42 6.89
C HIS A 96 13.07 -12.37 5.78
N TRP A 97 12.56 -11.16 5.98
CA TRP A 97 12.54 -10.17 4.91
C TRP A 97 13.89 -9.45 4.75
N LEU A 98 14.43 -8.83 5.79
CA LEU A 98 15.69 -8.10 5.65
C LEU A 98 16.87 -9.05 5.45
N ASN A 99 17.04 -10.06 6.30
CA ASN A 99 18.19 -10.95 6.21
C ASN A 99 18.05 -11.99 5.10
N GLU A 100 17.00 -12.81 5.09
CA GLU A 100 16.91 -13.90 4.11
C GLU A 100 16.57 -13.43 2.70
N TRP A 101 15.69 -12.46 2.55
CA TRP A 101 15.33 -11.94 1.23
C TRP A 101 16.33 -10.90 0.74
N LEU A 102 16.58 -9.79 1.46
CA LEU A 102 17.43 -8.72 0.94
C LEU A 102 18.93 -9.02 1.06
N LEU A 103 19.43 -9.33 2.27
CA LEU A 103 20.88 -9.48 2.49
C LEU A 103 21.46 -10.75 1.85
N LYS A 104 20.78 -11.90 1.93
CA LYS A 104 21.24 -13.12 1.24
C LYS A 104 21.25 -12.92 -0.28
N ARG A 105 20.21 -12.30 -0.88
CA ARG A 105 20.20 -11.96 -2.32
C ARG A 105 21.31 -10.98 -2.68
N LEU A 106 21.63 -10.03 -1.81
CA LEU A 106 22.74 -9.09 -2.06
C LEU A 106 24.10 -9.80 -2.04
N ARG A 107 24.30 -10.73 -1.10
CA ARG A 107 25.52 -11.52 -0.94
C ARG A 107 25.69 -12.52 -2.10
N TYR A 108 24.62 -13.23 -2.44
CA TYR A 108 24.58 -14.26 -3.48
C TYR A 108 23.54 -13.91 -4.57
N PRO A 109 23.84 -12.92 -5.43
CA PRO A 109 22.87 -12.40 -6.40
C PRO A 109 22.52 -13.35 -7.55
N GLY A 110 23.30 -14.41 -7.77
CA GLY A 110 23.18 -15.24 -8.97
C GLY A 110 23.27 -14.39 -10.23
N TRP A 111 22.30 -14.53 -11.14
CA TRP A 111 22.20 -13.71 -12.35
C TRP A 111 21.66 -12.29 -12.13
N PHE A 112 21.19 -11.96 -10.91
CA PHE A 112 20.34 -10.79 -10.68
C PHE A 112 21.21 -9.58 -10.31
N PRO A 113 21.11 -8.44 -11.02
CA PRO A 113 22.01 -7.32 -10.75
C PRO A 113 21.90 -6.79 -9.31
N ARG A 114 23.02 -6.70 -8.59
CA ARG A 114 23.07 -6.17 -7.21
C ARG A 114 22.46 -4.77 -7.08
N LYS A 115 22.63 -3.93 -8.10
CA LYS A 115 22.05 -2.57 -8.14
C LYS A 115 20.54 -2.59 -7.94
N LEU A 116 19.83 -3.58 -8.47
CA LEU A 116 18.39 -3.72 -8.34
C LEU A 116 17.96 -4.10 -6.91
N ILE A 117 18.74 -4.96 -6.25
CA ILE A 117 18.52 -5.35 -4.85
C ILE A 117 18.79 -4.16 -3.91
N VAL A 118 19.84 -3.39 -4.19
CA VAL A 118 20.14 -2.17 -3.45
C VAL A 118 18.99 -1.15 -3.59
N SER A 119 18.41 -1.01 -4.79
CA SER A 119 17.23 -0.16 -4.98
C SER A 119 16.05 -0.61 -4.13
N GLU A 120 15.76 -1.91 -4.08
CA GLU A 120 14.72 -2.49 -3.21
C GLU A 120 14.99 -2.19 -1.72
N LEU A 121 16.23 -2.41 -1.26
CA LEU A 121 16.65 -2.13 0.12
C LEU A 121 16.52 -0.65 0.48
N LEU A 122 16.92 0.26 -0.43
CA LEU A 122 16.76 1.70 -0.22
C LEU A 122 15.28 2.09 -0.10
N GLY A 123 14.40 1.44 -0.85
CA GLY A 123 12.96 1.57 -0.69
C GLY A 123 12.50 1.13 0.70
N ALA A 124 12.91 -0.08 1.11
CA ALA A 124 12.57 -0.64 2.42
C ALA A 124 12.96 0.30 3.58
N LEU A 125 14.18 0.86 3.55
CA LEU A 125 14.67 1.79 4.57
C LEU A 125 13.90 3.13 4.60
N GLN A 126 13.33 3.56 3.47
CA GLN A 126 12.55 4.80 3.37
C GLN A 126 11.10 4.62 3.82
N SER A 127 10.61 3.38 3.96
CA SER A 127 9.21 3.06 4.24
C SER A 127 8.64 3.76 5.48
N PRO A 128 9.32 3.86 6.65
CA PRO A 128 8.77 4.53 7.82
C PRO A 128 8.44 6.01 7.58
N PHE A 129 9.31 6.72 6.86
CA PHE A 129 9.11 8.13 6.53
C PHE A 129 8.03 8.30 5.46
N ALA A 130 8.04 7.45 4.43
CA ALA A 130 7.06 7.45 3.37
C ALA A 130 5.64 7.16 3.90
N TYR A 131 5.50 6.14 4.74
CA TYR A 131 4.22 5.79 5.35
C TYR A 131 3.71 6.91 6.26
N ARG A 132 4.56 7.49 7.10
CA ARG A 132 4.16 8.65 7.93
C ARG A 132 3.70 9.83 7.07
N LYS A 133 4.39 10.12 5.97
CA LYS A 133 3.98 11.18 5.03
C LYS A 133 2.64 10.86 4.35
N ALA A 134 2.44 9.63 3.91
CA ALA A 134 1.20 9.19 3.28
C ALA A 134 0.00 9.25 4.25
N GLN A 135 0.19 8.89 5.52
CA GLN A 135 -0.82 9.05 6.57
C GLN A 135 -1.24 10.52 6.75
N LEU A 136 -0.28 11.45 6.71
CA LEU A 136 -0.59 12.88 6.77
C LEU A 136 -1.33 13.36 5.53
N GLN A 137 -0.99 12.85 4.34
CA GLN A 137 -1.71 13.14 3.10
C GLN A 137 -3.16 12.63 3.15
N ALA A 138 -3.36 11.38 3.58
CA ALA A 138 -4.69 10.78 3.71
C ALA A 138 -5.58 11.59 4.68
N ARG A 139 -5.05 11.99 5.83
CA ARG A 139 -5.78 12.83 6.80
C ARG A 139 -6.21 14.18 6.24
N ARG A 140 -5.41 14.78 5.35
CA ARG A 140 -5.76 16.04 4.70
C ARG A 140 -6.90 15.85 3.70
N LEU A 141 -6.87 14.77 2.93
CA LEU A 141 -7.93 14.47 1.96
C LEU A 141 -9.27 14.21 2.64
N THR A 142 -9.28 13.52 3.78
CA THR A 142 -10.51 13.33 4.58
C THR A 142 -11.01 14.63 5.24
N ALA A 143 -10.16 15.65 5.37
CA ALA A 143 -10.53 16.94 5.94
C ALA A 143 -11.04 17.95 4.89
N ILE A 144 -10.96 17.64 3.59
CA ILE A 144 -11.60 18.42 2.54
C ILE A 144 -13.09 18.04 2.55
N PRO A 145 -14.01 18.99 2.78
CA PRO A 145 -15.45 18.72 2.69
C PRO A 145 -15.79 18.14 1.30
N GLU A 146 -16.67 17.14 1.25
CA GLU A 146 -17.10 16.62 -0.04
C GLU A 146 -17.78 17.74 -0.87
N PRO A 147 -17.47 17.88 -2.16
CA PRO A 147 -18.03 18.92 -3.02
C PRO A 147 -19.57 18.82 -3.18
N GLU A 148 -20.17 17.70 -2.77
CA GLU A 148 -21.63 17.53 -2.76
C GLU A 148 -22.31 18.45 -1.74
N THR A 149 -21.66 18.75 -0.61
CA THR A 149 -22.22 19.65 0.41
C THR A 149 -22.22 21.10 -0.05
N GLU A 150 -21.17 21.56 -0.76
CA GLU A 150 -21.13 22.91 -1.33
C GLU A 150 -22.13 23.07 -2.49
N MET A 151 -22.32 22.04 -3.33
CA MET A 151 -23.32 22.10 -4.39
C MET A 151 -24.76 22.13 -3.86
N GLN A 152 -25.07 21.36 -2.80
CA GLN A 152 -26.40 21.36 -2.18
C GLN A 152 -26.68 22.66 -1.41
N GLU A 153 -25.69 23.24 -0.72
CA GLU A 153 -25.83 24.55 -0.06
C GLU A 153 -25.98 25.70 -1.06
N VAL A 154 -25.23 25.68 -2.17
CA VAL A 154 -25.36 26.67 -3.25
C VAL A 154 -26.71 26.52 -3.96
N GLU A 155 -27.18 25.30 -4.23
CA GLU A 155 -28.49 25.07 -4.85
C GLU A 155 -29.65 25.49 -3.92
N GLN A 156 -29.55 25.22 -2.61
CA GLN A 156 -30.53 25.70 -1.62
C GLN A 156 -30.50 27.23 -1.44
N GLN A 157 -29.34 27.88 -1.48
CA GLN A 157 -29.23 29.35 -1.43
C GLN A 157 -29.79 30.02 -2.70
N VAL A 158 -29.58 29.43 -3.88
CA VAL A 158 -30.15 29.95 -5.14
C VAL A 158 -31.67 29.82 -5.14
N ILE A 159 -32.22 28.71 -4.62
CA ILE A 159 -33.68 28.52 -4.49
C ILE A 159 -34.27 29.47 -3.44
N ALA A 160 -33.57 29.75 -2.34
CA ALA A 160 -34.03 30.66 -1.29
C ALA A 160 -33.87 32.16 -1.63
N GLY A 161 -32.92 32.51 -2.51
CA GLY A 161 -32.65 33.88 -2.94
C GLY A 161 -33.42 34.33 -4.20
N GLY A 162 -34.14 33.41 -4.85
CA GLY A 162 -34.96 33.70 -6.03
C GLY A 162 -36.43 33.93 -5.66
N VAL A 163 -36.78 35.18 -5.36
CA VAL A 163 -38.04 35.92 -5.65
C VAL A 163 -38.10 37.11 -4.69
N GLN A 164 -37.68 38.28 -5.20
CA GLN A 164 -38.36 39.56 -5.04
C GLN A 164 -38.29 40.32 -6.35
#